data_AF-A0A9D5RZV2-F1
#
_entry.id   AF-A0A9D5RZV2-F1
#
_cell.length_a   1.000
_cell.length_b   1.000
_cell.length_c   1.000
_cell.angle_alpha   90.00
_cell.angle_beta   90.00
_cell.angle_gamma   90.00
#
_symmetry.space_group_name_H-M   'P 1'
#
loop_
_entity.id
_entity.type
_entity.pdbx_description
1 polymer ?
#
loop_
_entity_poly.entity_id
_entity_poly.type
_entity_poly.pdbx_seq_one_letter_code
_entity_poly.pdbx_strand_id
1 'polypeptide(L)' 'MSFIEVDKLIKKIFVITKKIVFSAFLIYGFNLVASPLNLIIPINFITVGLITVLGLPALLSLIAIFLIIF' A
#
# COMPACT_ATOMS: atom_id res chain seq x y z
N MET A 1 22.33 -20.32 13.44
CA MET A 1 21.03 -20.14 12.78
C MET A 1 20.57 -21.52 12.32
N SER A 2 19.47 -22.03 12.86
CA SER A 2 18.94 -23.34 12.47
C SER A 2 18.22 -23.25 11.12
N PHE A 3 18.17 -24.35 10.35
CA PHE A 3 17.43 -24.39 9.06
C PHE A 3 15.98 -23.89 9.20
N ILE A 4 15.33 -24.22 10.32
CA ILE A 4 13.95 -23.83 10.64
C ILE A 4 13.79 -22.30 10.75
N GLU A 5 14.79 -21.58 11.25
CA GLU A 5 14.74 -20.12 11.36
C GLU A 5 14.82 -19.43 10.00
N VAL A 6 15.61 -20.00 9.07
CA VAL A 6 15.76 -19.47 7.70
C VAL A 6 14.43 -19.60 6.94
N ASP A 7 13.76 -20.75 7.04
CA ASP A 7 12.44 -20.96 6.42
C ASP A 7 11.38 -19.96 6.91
N LYS A 8 11.41 -19.64 8.22
CA LYS A 8 10.49 -18.68 8.83
C LYS A 8 10.72 -17.26 8.28
N LEU A 9 11.99 -16.87 8.09
CA LEU A 9 12.35 -15.57 7.52
C LEU A 9 11.88 -15.43 6.07
N ILE A 10 12.12 -16.46 5.23
CA ILE A 10 11.70 -16.47 3.82
C ILE A 10 10.18 -16.31 3.71
N LYS A 11 9.41 -17.06 4.51
CA LYS A 11 7.95 -16.93 4.54
C LYS A 11 7.50 -15.53 4.92
N LYS A 12 8.17 -14.91 5.91
CA LYS A 12 7.84 -13.55 6.35
C LYS A 12 8.12 -12.51 5.26
N ILE A 13 9.25 -12.62 4.57
CA ILE A 13 9.61 -11.74 3.44
C ILE A 13 8.56 -11.88 2.32
N PHE A 14 8.19 -13.12 1.96
CA PHE A 14 7.18 -13.36 0.94
C PHE A 14 5.82 -12.71 1.28
N VAL A 15 5.38 -12.82 2.54
CA VAL A 15 4.14 -12.17 3.00
C VAL A 15 4.23 -10.65 2.90
N ILE A 16 5.37 -10.06 3.27
CA ILE A 16 5.58 -8.60 3.18
C ILE A 16 5.57 -8.15 1.72
N THR A 17 6.30 -8.83 0.84
CA THR A 17 6.32 -8.53 -0.59
C THR A 17 4.92 -8.59 -1.19
N LYS A 18 4.13 -9.62 -0.85
CA LYS A 18 2.74 -9.74 -1.30
C LYS A 18 1.89 -8.54 -0.87
N LYS A 19 2.06 -8.05 0.37
CA LYS A 19 1.35 -6.86 0.86
C LYS A 19 1.76 -5.59 0.13
N ILE A 20 3.05 -5.42 -0.16
CA ILE A 20 3.56 -4.27 -0.93
C ILE A 20 2.95 -4.26 -2.34
N VAL A 21 2.97 -5.40 -3.02
CA VAL A 21 2.39 -5.55 -4.36
C VAL A 21 0.90 -5.24 -4.33
N PHE A 22 0.16 -5.82 -3.38
CA PHE A 22 -1.27 -5.54 -3.22
C PHE A 22 -1.54 -4.05 -2.94
N SER A 23 -0.71 -3.40 -2.14
CA SER A 23 -0.85 -1.97 -1.82
C SER A 23 -0.63 -1.08 -3.04
N ALA A 24 0.38 -1.38 -3.86
CA ALA A 24 0.61 -0.67 -5.12
C ALA A 24 -0.59 -0.84 -6.08
N PHE A 25 -1.14 -2.06 -6.20
CA PHE A 25 -2.34 -2.30 -6.99
C PHE A 25 -3.58 -1.60 -6.43
N LEU A 26 -3.72 -1.52 -5.11
CA LEU A 26 -4.82 -0.82 -4.45
C LEU A 26 -4.81 0.67 -4.81
N ILE A 27 -3.64 1.33 -4.72
CA ILE A 27 -3.47 2.74 -5.10
C ILE A 27 -3.74 2.92 -6.59
N TYR A 28 -3.18 2.04 -7.43
CA TYR A 28 -3.35 2.13 -8.87
C TYR A 28 -4.82 1.96 -9.29
N GLY A 29 -5.50 0.96 -8.74
CA GLY A 29 -6.92 0.72 -9.00
C GLY A 29 -7.78 1.90 -8.55
N PHE A 30 -7.47 2.49 -7.38
CA PHE A 30 -8.12 3.71 -6.93
C PHE A 30 -7.90 4.87 -7.92
N ASN A 31 -6.65 5.14 -8.32
CA ASN A 31 -6.34 6.23 -9.26
C ASN A 31 -7.04 6.07 -10.61
N LEU A 32 -7.23 4.84 -11.11
CA LEU A 32 -7.99 4.61 -12.35
C LEU A 32 -9.45 5.07 -12.23
N VAL A 33 -10.08 4.84 -11.09
CA VAL A 33 -11.48 5.22 -10.84
C VAL A 33 -11.59 6.71 -10.48
N ALA A 34 -10.62 7.25 -9.76
CA ALA A 34 -10.64 8.61 -9.21
C ALA A 34 -10.01 9.67 -10.12
N SER A 35 -9.32 9.28 -11.20
CA SER A 35 -8.72 10.19 -12.18
C SER A 35 -9.68 11.25 -12.74
N PRO A 36 -10.96 10.94 -13.09
CA PRO A 36 -11.91 11.95 -13.56
C PRO A 36 -12.24 13.02 -12.51
N LEU A 37 -12.01 12.74 -11.22
CA LEU A 37 -12.21 13.69 -10.11
C LEU A 37 -10.93 14.50 -9.82
N ASN A 38 -9.88 14.37 -10.66
CA ASN A 38 -8.54 14.90 -10.41
C ASN A 38 -7.94 14.46 -9.05
N LEU A 39 -8.44 13.36 -8.49
CA LEU A 39 -7.98 12.84 -7.21
C LEU A 39 -7.00 11.71 -7.47
N ILE A 40 -5.71 12.05 -7.44
CA ILE A 40 -4.62 11.13 -7.77
C ILE A 40 -3.70 11.00 -6.56
N ILE A 41 -3.58 9.79 -6.03
CA ILE A 41 -2.63 9.47 -4.97
C ILE A 41 -1.31 9.03 -5.62
N PRO A 42 -0.17 9.69 -5.36
CA PRO A 42 1.10 9.32 -5.97
C PRO A 42 1.52 7.91 -5.51
N ILE A 43 2.03 7.09 -6.43
CA ILE A 43 2.57 5.76 -6.12
C ILE A 43 4.07 5.92 -5.83
N ASN A 44 4.43 6.07 -4.56
CA ASN A 44 5.82 6.18 -4.11
C ASN A 44 6.04 5.33 -2.85
N PHE A 45 7.28 5.27 -2.36
CA PHE A 45 7.63 4.45 -1.21
C PHE A 45 6.86 4.81 0.06
N ILE A 46 6.49 6.09 0.25
CA ILE A 46 5.76 6.55 1.43
C ILE A 46 4.30 6.09 1.36
N THR A 47 3.60 6.35 0.25
CA THR A 47 2.18 5.99 0.11
C THR A 47 1.97 4.48 0.07
N VAL A 48 2.83 3.76 -0.66
CA VAL A 48 2.83 2.29 -0.69
C VAL A 48 3.18 1.73 0.68
N GLY A 49 4.16 2.31 1.39
CA GLY A 49 4.54 1.91 2.74
C GLY A 49 3.39 2.08 3.74
N LEU A 50 2.73 3.23 3.74
CA LEU A 50 1.56 3.51 4.59
C LEU A 50 0.44 2.49 4.35
N ILE A 51 0.11 2.23 3.08
CA ILE A 51 -0.96 1.29 2.71
C ILE A 51 -0.51 -0.17 2.96
N THR A 52 0.78 -0.49 2.89
CA THR A 52 1.28 -1.83 3.23
C THR A 52 1.09 -2.13 4.72
N VAL A 53 1.29 -1.14 5.59
CA VAL A 53 1.17 -1.28 7.05
C VAL A 53 -0.29 -1.22 7.49
N LEU A 54 -1.04 -0.23 7.02
CA LEU A 54 -2.38 0.10 7.50
C LEU A 54 -3.50 -0.38 6.59
N GLY A 55 -3.22 -0.72 5.33
CA GLY A 55 -4.19 -1.23 4.36
C GLY A 55 -5.19 -0.17 3.89
N LEU A 56 -6.44 -0.61 3.74
CA LEU A 56 -7.56 0.23 3.30
C LEU A 56 -7.80 1.47 4.19
N PRO A 57 -7.70 1.41 5.54
CA PRO A 57 -7.74 2.59 6.39
C PRO A 57 -6.78 3.73 5.99
N ALA A 58 -5.55 3.41 5.58
CA ALA A 58 -4.61 4.42 5.09
C ALA A 58 -5.04 5.01 3.76
N LEU A 59 -5.56 4.19 2.84
CA LEU A 59 -6.08 4.70 1.57
C LEU A 59 -7.23 5.70 1.82
N LEU A 60 -8.21 5.33 2.65
CA LEU A 60 -9.33 6.21 2.99
C LEU A 60 -8.87 7.50 3.68
N SER A 61 -7.88 7.40 4.57
CA SER A 61 -7.32 8.57 5.26
C SER A 61 -6.59 9.50 4.28
N LEU A 62 -5.81 8.95 3.34
CA LEU A 62 -5.14 9.74 2.30
C LEU A 62 -6.15 10.46 1.40
N ILE A 63 -7.25 9.80 1.04
CA ILE A 63 -8.35 10.40 0.29
C ILE A 63 -8.97 11.55 1.09
N ALA A 64 -9.29 11.32 2.37
CA ALA A 64 -9.88 12.35 3.23
C ALA A 64 -8.95 13.55 3.41
N ILE A 65 -7.65 13.32 3.63
CA ILE A 65 -6.63 14.37 3.73
C ILE A 65 -6.57 15.16 2.42
N PHE A 66 -6.56 14.49 1.27
CA PHE A 66 -6.53 15.15 -0.04
C PHE A 66 -7.74 16.07 -0.21
N LEU A 67 -8.95 15.58 0.11
CA LEU A 67 -10.21 16.34 -0.04
C LEU A 67 -10.38 17.50 0.96
N ILE A 68 -9.75 17.43 2.13
CA ILE A 68 -9.87 18.48 3.16
C ILE A 68 -8.84 19.59 2.91
N ILE A 69 -7.64 19.24 2.44
CA ILE A 69 -6.53 20.19 2.28
C ILE A 69 -6.55 20.88 0.91
N PHE A 70 -7.01 20.21 -0.14
CA PHE A 70 -7.03 20.69 -1.52
C PHE A 70 -8.47 20.82 -2.04
#